data_AF-M0LD38-F1
#
_entry.id   AF-M0LD38-F1
#
_cell.length_a   1.000
_cell.length_b   1.000
_cell.length_c   1.000
_cell.angle_alpha   90.00
_cell.angle_beta   90.00
_cell.angle_gamma   90.00
#
_symmetry.space_group_name_H-M   'P 1'
#
loop_
_entity.id
_entity.type
_entity.pdbx_description
1 polymer ?
#
loop_
_entity_poly.entity_id
_entity_poly.type
_entity_poly.pdbx_seq_one_letter_code
_entity_poly.pdbx_strand_id
1 'polypeptide(L)'
;MRDQIGGPYYLGDANGRLEWPDRGVYFFFSPASDLRQMPSTKWRLSRIGTVGVSTGSSNTLWNRLRQHRGNVRGKYAGGGNHRGSIFRLHVGRALIEKHGWHDEYPHWGEQNPDAETTAVREQEHELEQRVSEYIRDLPFLWVDVPGDPGPECDRAEIESNTIAMVSRYRRSAGPSDLDWLGYHSPKSEVYQSGLWNVRHVSDSFDPSVVDQLSEYISSTEALDHQSRI
;
A
#
# COMPACT_ATOMS: atom_id res chain seq x y z
N MET A 1 -17.79 0.57 0.70
CA MET A 1 -16.53 1.08 1.31
C MET A 1 -16.40 2.60 1.17
N ARG A 2 -16.14 3.18 -0.02
CA ARG A 2 -15.98 4.65 -0.17
C ARG A 2 -17.10 5.44 0.51
N ASP A 3 -18.34 5.11 0.19
CA ASP A 3 -19.52 5.82 0.70
C ASP A 3 -19.70 5.61 2.21
N GLN A 4 -19.29 4.44 2.74
CA GLN A 4 -19.35 4.13 4.17
C GLN A 4 -18.39 5.01 4.99
N ILE A 5 -17.15 5.15 4.53
CA ILE A 5 -16.08 5.81 5.29
C ILE A 5 -15.85 7.28 4.89
N GLY A 6 -16.66 7.80 3.95
CA GLY A 6 -16.52 9.16 3.42
C GLY A 6 -15.23 9.41 2.62
N GLY A 7 -14.62 8.37 2.06
CA GLY A 7 -13.35 8.46 1.32
C GLY A 7 -13.48 9.01 -0.11
N PRO A 8 -12.41 8.96 -0.93
CA PRO A 8 -11.10 8.36 -0.64
C PRO A 8 -10.23 9.21 0.28
N TYR A 9 -9.25 8.56 0.91
CA TYR A 9 -8.19 9.21 1.69
C TYR A 9 -6.89 9.27 0.88
N TYR A 10 -6.01 10.19 1.25
CA TYR A 10 -4.66 10.31 0.70
C TYR A 10 -3.66 10.36 1.84
N LEU A 11 -2.52 9.67 1.70
CA LEU A 11 -1.51 9.70 2.74
C LEU A 11 -0.83 11.07 2.85
N GLY A 12 -0.92 11.92 1.83
CA GLY A 12 -0.52 13.33 1.90
C GLY A 12 -1.27 14.11 2.98
N ASP A 13 -2.57 13.84 3.15
CA ASP A 13 -3.47 14.60 4.04
C ASP A 13 -3.73 13.87 5.38
N ALA A 14 -3.67 12.54 5.36
CA ALA A 14 -3.91 11.71 6.53
C ALA A 14 -2.87 11.93 7.64
N ASN A 15 -3.33 11.95 8.88
CA ASN A 15 -2.47 12.04 10.06
C ASN A 15 -3.04 11.22 11.23
N GLY A 16 -2.20 11.04 12.26
CA GLY A 16 -2.52 10.19 13.41
C GLY A 16 -3.42 10.84 14.47
N ARG A 17 -3.98 12.03 14.20
CA ARG A 17 -4.99 12.64 15.06
C ARG A 17 -6.41 12.18 14.73
N LEU A 18 -6.59 11.51 13.58
CA LEU A 18 -7.83 10.84 13.23
C LEU A 18 -7.94 9.55 14.03
N GLU A 19 -9.17 9.14 14.36
CA GLU A 19 -9.46 7.91 15.10
C GLU A 19 -9.41 6.69 14.17
N TRP A 20 -8.22 6.38 13.68
CA TRP A 20 -7.99 5.16 12.91
C TRP A 20 -8.28 3.92 13.77
N PRO A 21 -8.90 2.87 13.20
CA PRO A 21 -9.00 1.60 13.91
C PRO A 21 -7.60 1.05 14.19
N ASP A 22 -7.50 0.23 15.23
CA ASP A 22 -6.23 -0.41 15.58
C ASP A 22 -5.74 -1.34 14.47
N ARG A 23 -6.68 -1.99 13.78
CA ARG A 23 -6.41 -3.01 12.75
C ARG A 23 -7.27 -2.75 11.52
N GLY A 24 -7.00 -3.50 10.45
CA GLY A 24 -7.81 -3.42 9.24
C GLY A 24 -7.00 -3.69 7.98
N VAL A 25 -7.71 -3.68 6.86
CA VAL A 25 -7.16 -3.87 5.52
C VAL A 25 -7.28 -2.54 4.76
N TYR A 26 -6.23 -2.15 4.04
CA TYR A 26 -6.19 -0.95 3.20
C TYR A 26 -6.02 -1.31 1.73
N PHE A 27 -6.59 -0.46 0.89
CA PHE A 27 -6.75 -0.63 -0.56
C PHE A 27 -6.31 0.65 -1.25
N PHE A 28 -5.08 0.71 -1.78
CA PHE A 28 -4.65 1.82 -2.63
C PHE A 28 -5.08 1.58 -4.07
N PHE A 29 -5.36 2.66 -4.79
CA PHE A 29 -5.73 2.65 -6.20
C PHE A 29 -4.67 3.37 -7.05
N SER A 30 -4.67 3.16 -8.36
CA SER A 30 -3.78 3.83 -9.31
C SER A 30 -4.05 5.33 -9.29
N PRO A 31 -3.04 6.21 -9.49
CA PRO A 31 -3.27 7.65 -9.68
C PRO A 31 -4.28 7.96 -10.78
N ALA A 32 -4.40 7.10 -11.79
CA ALA A 32 -5.39 7.23 -12.87
C ALA A 32 -6.84 6.97 -12.42
N SER A 33 -7.06 6.49 -11.19
CA SER A 33 -8.39 6.19 -10.65
C SER A 33 -9.00 7.41 -9.97
N ASP A 34 -9.96 8.06 -10.62
CA ASP A 34 -10.80 9.04 -9.93
C ASP A 34 -11.91 8.34 -9.15
N LEU A 35 -11.67 8.13 -7.85
CA LEU A 35 -12.61 7.48 -6.94
C LEU A 35 -13.87 8.30 -6.67
N ARG A 36 -14.04 9.50 -7.24
CA ARG A 36 -15.30 10.26 -7.19
C ARG A 36 -16.20 9.90 -8.37
N GLN A 37 -15.64 9.43 -9.48
CA GLN A 37 -16.39 9.12 -10.70
C GLN A 37 -16.92 7.68 -10.69
N MET A 38 -18.15 7.53 -11.22
CA MET A 38 -18.80 6.25 -11.49
C MET A 38 -18.83 5.96 -12.99
N PRO A 39 -18.92 4.68 -13.43
CA PRO A 39 -18.94 3.48 -12.60
C PRO A 39 -17.57 3.13 -11.99
N SER A 40 -17.58 2.42 -10.85
CA SER A 40 -16.37 1.94 -10.16
C SER A 40 -15.56 0.92 -10.98
N THR A 41 -16.08 0.45 -12.12
CA THR A 41 -15.35 -0.43 -13.05
C THR A 41 -14.10 0.22 -13.65
N LYS A 42 -13.97 1.55 -13.58
CA LYS A 42 -12.76 2.28 -13.97
C LYS A 42 -11.73 2.40 -12.84
N TRP A 43 -12.07 2.00 -11.61
CA TRP A 43 -11.16 2.10 -10.48
C TRP A 43 -10.16 0.95 -10.52
N ARG A 44 -8.88 1.30 -10.39
CA ARG A 44 -7.79 0.35 -10.52
C ARG A 44 -7.07 0.19 -9.18
N LEU A 45 -7.41 -0.85 -8.44
CA LEU A 45 -6.71 -1.23 -7.22
C LEU A 45 -5.22 -1.47 -7.47
N SER A 46 -4.30 -0.80 -6.78
CA SER A 46 -2.86 -0.89 -7.03
C SER A 46 -2.09 -1.57 -5.89
N ARG A 47 -2.66 -1.66 -4.68
CA ARG A 47 -2.05 -2.36 -3.53
C ARG A 47 -3.14 -2.73 -2.52
N ILE A 48 -3.08 -3.95 -2.00
CA ILE A 48 -3.91 -4.39 -0.87
C ILE A 48 -2.98 -4.80 0.25
N GLY A 49 -3.11 -4.20 1.43
CA GLY A 49 -2.32 -4.60 2.56
C GLY A 49 -3.04 -4.55 3.89
N THR A 50 -2.44 -5.18 4.89
CA THR A 50 -3.02 -5.24 6.24
C THR A 50 -1.94 -5.03 7.30
N VAL A 51 -2.33 -5.17 8.57
CA VAL A 51 -1.48 -5.14 9.75
C VAL A 51 -1.84 -6.27 10.72
N GLY A 52 -0.88 -6.68 11.55
CA GLY A 52 -1.16 -7.63 12.63
C GLY A 52 -1.32 -9.08 12.18
N VAL A 53 -0.70 -9.51 11.08
CA VAL A 53 -0.78 -10.90 10.58
C VAL A 53 0.27 -11.84 11.17
N SER A 54 1.05 -11.36 12.13
CA SER A 54 2.05 -12.16 12.85
C SER A 54 1.72 -12.14 14.32
N THR A 55 1.83 -13.31 14.96
CA THR A 55 1.58 -13.48 16.39
C THR A 55 2.38 -12.48 17.22
N GLY A 56 1.71 -11.81 18.15
CA GLY A 56 2.32 -10.81 19.03
C GLY A 56 2.59 -9.45 18.39
N SER A 57 2.14 -9.20 17.15
CA SER A 57 2.32 -7.90 16.50
C SER A 57 1.53 -6.79 17.19
N SER A 58 2.21 -5.79 17.74
CA SER A 58 1.62 -4.59 18.34
C SER A 58 1.41 -3.43 17.35
N ASN A 59 1.69 -3.64 16.06
CA ASN A 59 1.63 -2.56 15.06
C ASN A 59 0.17 -2.20 14.71
N THR A 60 -0.18 -0.92 14.63
CA THR A 60 -1.54 -0.47 14.29
C THR A 60 -1.69 -0.13 12.82
N LEU A 61 -2.93 -0.02 12.33
CA LEU A 61 -3.21 0.36 10.94
C LEU A 61 -2.56 1.70 10.60
N TRP A 62 -2.76 2.71 11.46
CA TRP A 62 -2.12 4.02 11.27
C TRP A 62 -0.59 3.94 11.27
N ASN A 63 0.02 3.17 12.18
CA ASN A 63 1.48 3.03 12.20
C ASN A 63 2.00 2.41 10.89
N ARG A 64 1.28 1.44 10.31
CA ARG A 64 1.61 0.88 8.99
C ARG A 64 1.44 1.89 7.85
N LEU A 65 0.32 2.62 7.82
CA LEU A 65 0.08 3.67 6.83
C LEU A 65 1.12 4.80 6.92
N ARG A 66 1.50 5.20 8.15
CA ARG A 66 2.57 6.18 8.40
C ARG A 66 3.93 5.70 7.87
N GLN A 67 4.26 4.41 8.00
CA GLN A 67 5.47 3.84 7.40
C GLN A 67 5.46 3.99 5.87
N HIS A 68 4.31 3.80 5.22
CA HIS A 68 4.16 4.01 3.79
C HIS A 68 4.27 5.49 3.41
N ARG A 69 3.63 6.38 4.19
CA ARG A 69 3.67 7.85 3.99
C ARG A 69 5.08 8.42 4.07
N GLY A 70 5.94 7.82 4.91
CA GLY A 70 7.26 8.36 5.20
C GLY A 70 7.22 9.53 6.19
N ASN A 71 8.38 10.15 6.38
CA ASN A 71 8.63 11.22 7.33
C ASN A 71 8.12 12.56 6.78
N VAL A 72 7.42 13.31 7.61
CA VAL A 72 6.94 14.67 7.28
C VAL A 72 7.86 15.75 7.85
N ARG A 73 8.68 15.41 8.86
CA ARG A 73 9.59 16.33 9.56
C ARG A 73 10.90 15.61 9.91
N GLY A 74 11.92 16.38 10.32
CA GLY A 74 13.24 15.89 10.73
C GLY A 74 14.26 15.88 9.60
N LYS A 75 15.47 15.36 9.87
CA LYS A 75 16.61 15.35 8.92
C LYS A 75 16.24 14.74 7.56
N TYR A 76 15.46 13.67 7.56
CA TYR A 76 15.03 12.96 6.35
C TYR A 76 13.56 13.23 6.03
N ALA A 77 13.08 14.47 6.22
CA ALA A 77 11.74 14.89 5.87
C ALA A 77 11.46 14.68 4.37
N GLY A 78 10.23 14.33 4.02
CA GLY A 78 9.86 13.96 2.65
C GLY A 78 10.22 12.51 2.31
N GLY A 79 11.30 11.96 2.84
CA GLY A 79 11.72 10.57 2.60
C GLY A 79 10.96 9.52 3.42
N GLY A 80 11.36 8.27 3.31
CA GLY A 80 10.81 7.14 4.07
C GLY A 80 11.88 6.11 4.42
N ASN A 81 11.47 4.84 4.52
CA ASN A 81 12.37 3.72 4.80
C ASN A 81 11.92 2.49 4.00
N HIS A 82 12.51 2.28 2.82
CA HIS A 82 12.19 1.16 1.94
C HIS A 82 12.57 -0.18 2.55
N ARG A 83 13.63 -0.25 3.36
CA ARG A 83 14.06 -1.47 4.05
C ARG A 83 13.01 -1.94 5.08
N GLY A 84 12.22 -1.01 5.63
CA GLY A 84 11.08 -1.31 6.50
C GLY A 84 9.74 -1.47 5.78
N SER A 85 9.69 -1.27 4.45
CA SER A 85 8.45 -1.20 3.70
C SER A 85 8.59 -1.75 2.29
N ILE A 86 8.18 -3.01 2.11
CA ILE A 86 8.21 -3.70 0.81
C ILE A 86 7.49 -2.93 -0.31
N PHE A 87 6.44 -2.18 0.04
CA PHE A 87 5.74 -1.32 -0.90
C PHE A 87 6.65 -0.21 -1.43
N ARG A 88 7.33 0.50 -0.53
CA ARG A 88 8.30 1.54 -0.90
C ARG A 88 9.47 0.97 -1.70
N LEU A 89 9.97 -0.20 -1.30
CA LEU A 89 11.01 -0.91 -2.03
C LEU A 89 10.63 -1.15 -3.50
N HIS A 90 9.43 -1.68 -3.76
CA HIS A 90 8.97 -1.95 -5.12
C HIS A 90 8.74 -0.68 -5.94
N VAL A 91 8.17 0.38 -5.34
CA VAL A 91 8.00 1.67 -6.02
C VAL A 91 9.37 2.25 -6.41
N GLY A 92 10.34 2.25 -5.50
CA GLY A 92 11.68 2.76 -5.79
C GLY A 92 12.42 1.95 -6.85
N ARG A 93 12.29 0.61 -6.83
CA ARG A 93 12.83 -0.25 -7.90
C ARG A 93 12.23 0.09 -9.26
N ALA A 94 10.92 0.29 -9.33
CA ALA A 94 10.27 0.67 -10.58
C ALA A 94 10.72 2.06 -11.08
N LEU A 95 10.97 3.02 -10.18
CA LEU A 95 11.56 4.32 -10.54
C LEU A 95 12.97 4.17 -11.10
N ILE A 96 13.83 3.37 -10.44
CA ILE A 96 15.19 3.10 -10.89
C ILE A 96 15.18 2.50 -12.31
N GLU A 97 14.38 1.46 -12.54
CA GLU A 97 14.27 0.81 -13.86
C GLU A 97 13.72 1.77 -14.93
N LYS A 98 12.69 2.57 -14.59
CA LYS A 98 12.09 3.53 -15.52
C LYS A 98 13.09 4.56 -16.02
N HIS A 99 14.01 5.00 -15.15
CA HIS A 99 14.91 6.12 -15.43
C HIS A 99 16.37 5.69 -15.66
N GLY A 100 16.72 4.42 -15.45
CA GLY A 100 18.10 3.92 -15.58
C GLY A 100 19.01 4.33 -14.42
N TRP A 101 18.48 4.60 -13.23
CA TRP A 101 19.23 5.17 -12.09
C TRP A 101 20.01 4.14 -11.26
N HIS A 102 20.49 3.06 -11.88
CA HIS A 102 21.17 1.98 -11.16
C HIS A 102 22.48 2.45 -10.50
N ASP A 103 23.24 3.29 -11.20
CA ASP A 103 24.51 3.84 -10.71
C ASP A 103 24.30 4.91 -9.62
N GLU A 104 23.15 5.59 -9.63
CA GLU A 104 22.79 6.61 -8.64
C GLU A 104 22.32 6.01 -7.32
N TYR A 105 21.62 4.86 -7.39
CA TYR A 105 21.05 4.17 -6.22
C TYR A 105 21.46 2.69 -6.15
N PRO A 106 22.78 2.38 -6.09
CA PRO A 106 23.28 1.01 -6.19
C PRO A 106 22.84 0.13 -5.01
N HIS A 107 22.59 0.72 -3.85
CA HIS A 107 22.24 0.01 -2.62
C HIS A 107 20.72 -0.16 -2.39
N TRP A 108 19.89 0.29 -3.34
CA TRP A 108 18.44 0.27 -3.15
C TRP A 108 17.89 -1.15 -3.08
N GLY A 109 17.37 -1.53 -1.91
CA GLY A 109 16.86 -2.86 -1.64
C GLY A 109 17.88 -3.86 -1.12
N GLU A 110 19.11 -3.42 -0.83
CA GLU A 110 20.05 -4.17 -0.02
C GLU A 110 19.69 -4.00 1.46
N GLN A 111 19.50 -5.10 2.19
CA GLN A 111 19.12 -5.03 3.60
C GLN A 111 20.24 -4.44 4.47
N ASN A 112 21.48 -4.85 4.19
CA ASN A 112 22.69 -4.47 4.90
C ASN A 112 23.80 -4.18 3.87
N PRO A 113 23.83 -2.97 3.27
CA PRO A 113 24.87 -2.61 2.31
C PRO A 113 26.24 -2.59 2.99
N ASP A 114 27.29 -2.99 2.26
CA ASP A 114 28.68 -2.91 2.71
C ASP A 114 29.23 -1.48 2.52
N ALA A 115 28.55 -0.53 3.17
CA ALA A 115 28.83 0.91 3.12
C ALA A 115 28.36 1.59 4.41
N GLU A 116 28.86 2.81 4.67
CA GLU A 116 28.47 3.56 5.86
C GLU A 116 26.97 3.93 5.79
N THR A 117 26.24 3.61 6.86
CA THR A 117 24.77 3.67 6.87
C THR A 117 24.23 5.09 6.65
N THR A 118 24.91 6.12 7.15
CA THR A 118 24.48 7.52 6.98
C THR A 118 24.64 7.96 5.53
N ALA A 119 25.79 7.66 4.91
CA ALA A 119 26.09 7.97 3.52
C ALA A 119 25.10 7.29 2.57
N VAL A 120 24.78 6.01 2.78
CA VAL A 120 23.74 5.32 1.99
C VAL A 120 22.39 5.99 2.15
N ARG A 121 21.99 6.34 3.38
CA ARG A 121 20.72 7.02 3.63
C ARG A 121 20.64 8.41 3.01
N GLU A 122 21.76 9.13 2.98
CA GLU A 122 21.84 10.46 2.35
C GLU A 122 21.77 10.35 0.83
N GLN A 123 22.47 9.37 0.22
CA GLN A 123 22.39 9.07 -1.22
C GLN A 123 20.97 8.68 -1.63
N GLU A 124 20.33 7.76 -0.91
CA GLU A 124 18.99 7.26 -1.23
C GLU A 124 17.87 8.25 -0.88
N HIS A 125 18.18 9.35 -0.19
CA HIS A 125 17.17 10.25 0.35
C HIS A 125 16.29 10.85 -0.76
N GLU A 126 16.89 11.24 -1.87
CA GLU A 126 16.18 11.84 -3.00
C GLU A 126 15.22 10.84 -3.66
N LEU A 127 15.62 9.57 -3.79
CA LEU A 127 14.72 8.51 -4.26
C LEU A 127 13.61 8.22 -3.26
N GLU A 128 13.92 8.18 -1.95
CA GLU A 128 12.90 8.06 -0.90
C GLU A 128 11.88 9.20 -0.95
N GLN A 129 12.27 10.43 -1.30
CA GLN A 129 11.35 11.55 -1.48
C GLN A 129 10.39 11.29 -2.65
N ARG A 130 10.91 10.89 -3.82
CA ARG A 130 10.08 10.53 -4.99
C ARG A 130 9.12 9.37 -4.70
N VAL A 131 9.59 8.35 -3.96
CA VAL A 131 8.74 7.24 -3.52
C VAL A 131 7.63 7.72 -2.58
N SER A 132 7.92 8.66 -1.68
CA SER A 132 6.91 9.25 -0.80
C SER A 132 5.89 10.07 -1.57
N GLU A 133 6.32 10.91 -2.50
CA GLU A 133 5.43 11.70 -3.37
C GLU A 133 4.45 10.77 -4.08
N TYR A 134 4.97 9.75 -4.78
CA TYR A 134 4.13 8.76 -5.46
C TYR A 134 3.11 8.10 -4.52
N ILE A 135 3.55 7.60 -3.36
CA ILE A 135 2.65 6.88 -2.43
C ILE A 135 1.64 7.81 -1.74
N ARG A 136 2.02 9.06 -1.47
CA ARG A 136 1.14 10.06 -0.82
C ARG A 136 -0.05 10.45 -1.69
N ASP A 137 0.17 10.46 -3.00
CA ASP A 137 -0.82 10.85 -4.00
C ASP A 137 -1.75 9.70 -4.40
N LEU A 138 -1.48 8.46 -3.94
CA LEU A 138 -2.38 7.34 -4.21
C LEU A 138 -3.67 7.48 -3.39
N PRO A 139 -4.85 7.48 -4.03
CA PRO A 139 -6.10 7.38 -3.31
C PRO A 139 -6.19 6.01 -2.65
N PHE A 140 -6.67 5.96 -1.41
CA PHE A 140 -6.91 4.70 -0.72
C PHE A 140 -8.20 4.69 0.08
N LEU A 141 -8.68 3.47 0.31
CA LEU A 141 -9.76 3.15 1.20
C LEU A 141 -9.27 2.14 2.24
N TRP A 142 -10.03 1.97 3.31
CA TRP A 142 -9.73 1.03 4.37
C TRP A 142 -11.01 0.44 4.95
N VAL A 143 -10.87 -0.69 5.65
CA VAL A 143 -11.95 -1.40 6.34
C VAL A 143 -11.44 -1.81 7.72
N ASP A 144 -12.22 -1.55 8.76
CA ASP A 144 -11.93 -2.09 10.09
C ASP A 144 -12.20 -3.59 10.08
N VAL A 145 -11.19 -4.35 10.47
CA VAL A 145 -11.27 -5.80 10.60
C VAL A 145 -10.61 -6.11 11.94
N PRO A 146 -11.38 -6.12 13.04
CA PRO A 146 -10.86 -6.30 14.39
C PRO A 146 -10.36 -7.73 14.62
N GLY A 147 -9.93 -8.03 15.84
CA GLY A 147 -9.46 -9.36 16.23
C GLY A 147 -7.95 -9.47 16.40
N ASP A 148 -7.54 -10.51 17.13
CA ASP A 148 -6.16 -10.68 17.59
C ASP A 148 -5.16 -10.85 16.43
N PRO A 149 -3.90 -10.46 16.65
CA PRO A 149 -2.87 -10.59 15.62
C PRO A 149 -2.42 -12.05 15.47
N GLY A 150 -2.42 -12.55 14.24
CA GLY A 150 -2.01 -13.91 13.93
C GLY A 150 -2.14 -14.22 12.44
N PRO A 151 -1.53 -15.32 11.96
CA PRO A 151 -1.63 -15.72 10.56
C PRO A 151 -3.04 -16.18 10.18
N GLU A 152 -3.83 -16.66 11.15
CA GLU A 152 -5.20 -17.17 10.95
C GLU A 152 -6.28 -16.09 11.21
N CYS A 153 -5.92 -14.81 11.33
CA CYS A 153 -6.92 -13.76 11.51
C CYS A 153 -7.61 -13.41 10.19
N ASP A 154 -8.86 -12.96 10.27
CA ASP A 154 -9.69 -12.59 9.10
C ASP A 154 -8.98 -11.61 8.16
N ARG A 155 -8.16 -10.71 8.73
CA ARG A 155 -7.33 -9.77 7.95
C ARG A 155 -6.35 -10.45 7.00
N ALA A 156 -5.72 -11.54 7.42
CA ALA A 156 -4.76 -12.28 6.60
C ALA A 156 -5.49 -13.02 5.46
N GLU A 157 -6.64 -13.60 5.78
CA GLU A 157 -7.51 -14.27 4.81
C GLU A 157 -8.05 -13.27 3.78
N ILE A 158 -8.61 -12.15 4.21
CA ILE A 158 -9.12 -11.08 3.34
C ILE A 158 -8.00 -10.52 2.45
N GLU A 159 -6.82 -10.21 3.01
CA GLU A 159 -5.69 -9.70 2.23
C GLU A 159 -5.30 -10.70 1.12
N SER A 160 -5.02 -11.95 1.49
CA SER A 160 -4.53 -12.97 0.56
C SER A 160 -5.54 -13.32 -0.53
N ASN A 161 -6.79 -13.61 -0.17
CA ASN A 161 -7.86 -13.94 -1.12
C ASN A 161 -8.17 -12.77 -2.06
N THR A 162 -8.20 -11.53 -1.54
CA THR A 162 -8.48 -10.35 -2.38
C THR A 162 -7.36 -10.10 -3.38
N ILE A 163 -6.09 -10.26 -2.97
CA ILE A 163 -4.94 -10.15 -3.89
C ILE A 163 -5.04 -11.21 -5.00
N ALA A 164 -5.27 -12.47 -4.62
CA ALA A 164 -5.38 -13.58 -5.56
C ALA A 164 -6.52 -13.39 -6.56
N MET A 165 -7.70 -12.97 -6.09
CA MET A 165 -8.87 -12.66 -6.92
C MET A 165 -8.57 -11.56 -7.95
N VAL A 166 -8.06 -10.41 -7.48
CA VAL A 166 -7.79 -9.24 -8.34
C VAL A 166 -6.68 -9.55 -9.36
N SER A 167 -5.63 -10.23 -8.91
CA SER A 167 -4.53 -10.66 -9.77
C SER A 167 -4.98 -11.61 -10.88
N ARG A 168 -5.82 -12.61 -10.54
CA ARG A 168 -6.38 -13.55 -11.53
C ARG A 168 -7.20 -12.83 -12.60
N TYR A 169 -8.10 -11.93 -12.19
CA TYR A 169 -8.92 -11.14 -13.11
C TYR A 169 -8.06 -10.31 -14.09
N ARG A 170 -6.98 -9.70 -13.60
CA ARG A 170 -6.12 -8.84 -14.43
C ARG A 170 -5.28 -9.59 -15.43
N ARG A 171 -4.75 -10.75 -15.03
CA ARG A 171 -4.03 -11.61 -15.98
C ARG A 171 -4.92 -12.07 -17.13
N SER A 172 -6.22 -12.23 -16.92
CA SER A 172 -7.16 -12.54 -18.01
C SER A 172 -7.61 -11.31 -18.82
N ALA A 173 -7.68 -10.13 -18.20
CA ALA A 173 -8.15 -8.91 -18.85
C ALA A 173 -7.06 -8.15 -19.62
N GLY A 174 -5.78 -8.35 -19.28
CA GLY A 174 -4.65 -7.64 -19.85
C GLY A 174 -4.40 -6.24 -19.22
N PRO A 175 -3.34 -5.53 -19.66
CA PRO A 175 -3.00 -4.20 -19.15
C PRO A 175 -4.09 -3.16 -19.47
N SER A 176 -4.50 -2.36 -18.47
CA SER A 176 -5.56 -1.34 -18.65
C SER A 176 -5.15 0.11 -18.41
N ASP A 177 -3.89 0.38 -18.06
CA ASP A 177 -3.37 1.72 -17.69
C ASP A 177 -1.92 1.82 -18.19
N LEU A 178 -1.70 2.31 -19.40
CA LEU A 178 -0.37 2.22 -20.03
C LEU A 178 0.74 2.96 -19.25
N ASP A 179 0.37 3.92 -18.39
CA ASP A 179 1.31 4.79 -17.69
C ASP A 179 1.54 4.41 -16.22
N TRP A 180 0.99 3.29 -15.76
CA TRP A 180 1.19 2.85 -14.38
C TRP A 180 2.66 2.49 -14.12
N LEU A 181 3.30 3.17 -13.18
CA LEU A 181 4.72 2.98 -12.83
C LEU A 181 5.10 1.51 -12.57
N GLY A 182 4.16 0.70 -12.06
CA GLY A 182 4.40 -0.73 -11.80
C GLY A 182 4.77 -1.56 -13.03
N TYR A 183 4.52 -1.09 -14.25
CA TYR A 183 4.99 -1.74 -15.48
C TYR A 183 6.51 -1.73 -15.66
N HIS A 184 7.22 -0.82 -14.98
CA HIS A 184 8.68 -0.79 -14.94
C HIS A 184 9.27 -1.62 -13.80
N SER A 185 8.44 -2.32 -13.00
CA SER A 185 8.95 -3.13 -11.90
C SER A 185 9.82 -4.28 -12.43
N PRO A 186 10.99 -4.56 -11.81
CA PRO A 186 11.80 -5.72 -12.15
C PRO A 186 11.18 -7.04 -11.65
N LYS A 187 10.08 -6.96 -10.89
CA LYS A 187 9.29 -8.10 -10.43
C LYS A 187 8.11 -8.33 -11.35
N SER A 188 8.07 -9.49 -12.00
CA SER A 188 6.99 -9.87 -12.91
C SER A 188 5.65 -10.00 -12.22
N GLU A 189 5.65 -10.40 -10.96
CA GLU A 189 4.46 -10.46 -10.12
C GLU A 189 3.75 -9.11 -10.04
N VAL A 190 4.50 -8.00 -10.01
CA VAL A 190 3.93 -6.65 -9.92
C VAL A 190 3.27 -6.24 -11.23
N TYR A 191 4.00 -6.28 -12.35
CA TYR A 191 3.45 -5.80 -13.62
C TYR A 191 2.38 -6.73 -14.20
N GLN A 192 2.46 -8.05 -13.96
CA GLN A 192 1.45 -9.01 -14.43
C GLN A 192 0.15 -8.96 -13.60
N SER A 193 0.24 -8.74 -12.29
CA SER A 193 -0.94 -8.64 -11.42
C SER A 193 -1.57 -7.24 -11.43
N GLY A 194 -0.84 -6.21 -11.88
CA GLY A 194 -1.24 -4.83 -11.73
C GLY A 194 -1.24 -4.33 -10.27
N LEU A 195 -0.64 -5.09 -9.35
CA LEU A 195 -0.58 -4.79 -7.92
C LEU A 195 0.87 -4.63 -7.47
N TRP A 196 1.13 -3.75 -6.52
CA TRP A 196 2.39 -3.63 -5.78
C TRP A 196 2.59 -4.77 -4.75
N ASN A 197 1.89 -5.89 -4.95
CA ASN A 197 1.96 -7.11 -4.17
C ASN A 197 2.80 -8.14 -4.94
N VAL A 198 3.65 -8.89 -4.23
CA VAL A 198 4.35 -10.06 -4.79
C VAL A 198 3.80 -11.36 -4.18
N ARG A 199 3.48 -11.35 -2.88
CA ARG A 199 2.83 -12.49 -2.23
C ARG A 199 1.35 -12.54 -2.62
N HIS A 200 0.79 -13.75 -2.64
CA HIS A 200 -0.61 -14.08 -2.93
C HIS A 200 -1.09 -13.82 -4.36
N VAL A 201 -0.27 -13.24 -5.24
CA VAL A 201 -0.71 -12.93 -6.61
C VAL A 201 -1.01 -14.17 -7.44
N SER A 202 -0.48 -15.34 -7.07
CA SER A 202 -0.65 -16.60 -7.82
C SER A 202 -1.40 -17.66 -7.01
N ASP A 203 -1.90 -17.31 -5.83
CA ASP A 203 -2.63 -18.22 -4.96
C ASP A 203 -4.05 -18.44 -5.51
N SER A 204 -4.70 -19.51 -5.04
CA SER A 204 -6.15 -19.66 -5.15
C SER A 204 -6.86 -18.69 -4.22
N PHE A 205 -8.13 -18.40 -4.51
CA PHE A 205 -8.98 -17.65 -3.60
C PHE A 205 -10.33 -18.34 -3.41
N ASP A 206 -10.92 -18.14 -2.23
CA ASP A 206 -12.31 -18.44 -1.94
C ASP A 206 -13.19 -17.22 -2.30
N PRO A 207 -14.17 -17.36 -3.22
CA PRO A 207 -15.12 -16.30 -3.53
C PRO A 207 -15.91 -15.75 -2.33
N SER A 208 -16.06 -16.51 -1.24
CA SER A 208 -16.73 -16.08 -0.01
C SER A 208 -16.10 -14.84 0.63
N VAL A 209 -14.83 -14.53 0.29
CA VAL A 209 -14.13 -13.32 0.74
C VAL A 209 -14.90 -12.04 0.41
N VAL A 210 -15.68 -12.03 -0.68
CA VAL A 210 -16.47 -10.85 -1.08
C VAL A 210 -17.59 -10.59 -0.08
N ASP A 211 -18.24 -11.65 0.40
CA ASP A 211 -19.30 -11.56 1.40
C ASP A 211 -18.71 -11.18 2.77
N GLN A 212 -17.62 -11.84 3.18
CA GLN A 212 -16.89 -11.52 4.41
C GLN A 212 -16.44 -10.05 4.44
N LEU A 213 -15.84 -9.55 3.34
CA LEU A 213 -15.44 -8.15 3.23
C LEU A 213 -16.64 -7.21 3.28
N SER A 214 -17.79 -7.60 2.72
CA SER A 214 -19.02 -6.80 2.74
C SER A 214 -19.60 -6.65 4.15
N GLU A 215 -19.49 -7.69 4.98
CA GLU A 215 -19.87 -7.64 6.40
C GLU A 215 -19.01 -6.61 7.16
N TYR A 216 -17.68 -6.67 7.03
CA TYR A 216 -16.79 -5.69 7.67
C TYR A 216 -16.96 -4.27 7.13
N ILE A 217 -17.23 -4.12 5.83
CA ILE A 217 -17.55 -2.79 5.27
C ILE A 217 -18.79 -2.22 5.96
N SER A 218 -19.81 -3.03 6.22
CA SER A 218 -21.07 -2.54 6.80
C SER A 218 -20.92 -2.14 8.26
N SER A 219 -20.00 -2.76 9.00
CA SER A 219 -19.69 -2.42 10.39
C SER A 219 -18.59 -1.36 10.55
N THR A 220 -17.87 -1.00 9.48
CA THR A 220 -16.82 0.02 9.54
C THR A 220 -17.45 1.40 9.70
N GLU A 221 -16.99 2.16 10.70
CA GLU A 221 -17.37 3.55 10.92
C GLU A 221 -16.40 4.51 10.21
N ALA A 222 -16.90 5.67 9.76
CA ALA A 222 -16.04 6.72 9.20
C ALA A 222 -15.14 7.31 10.29
N LEU A 223 -13.99 7.86 9.90
CA LEU A 223 -13.11 8.55 10.87
C LEU A 223 -13.84 9.78 11.43
N ASP A 224 -13.94 9.88 12.75
CA ASP A 224 -14.43 11.09 13.38
C ASP A 224 -13.35 12.19 13.32
N HIS A 225 -13.76 13.40 12.95
CA HIS A 225 -12.93 14.58 13.07
C HIS A 225 -13.16 15.15 14.46
N GLN A 226 -12.33 14.76 15.44
CA GLN A 226 -12.33 15.49 16.70
C GLN A 226 -12.01 16.97 16.46
N SER A 227 -13.05 17.80 16.53
CA SER A 227 -12.96 19.22 16.83
C SER A 227 -12.48 19.33 18.27
N ARG A 228 -11.19 19.13 18.53
CA ARG A 228 -10.63 19.46 19.84
C ARG A 228 -10.49 20.97 19.94
N ILE A 229 -11.40 21.54 20.76
CA ILE A 229 -11.33 22.85 21.41
C ILE A 229 -9.94 23.06 22.01
#